data_AF-A0A650ELE9-F1
#
_entry.id   AF-A0A650ELE9-F1
#
_cell.length_a   1.000
_cell.length_b   1.000
_cell.length_c   1.000
_cell.angle_alpha   90.00
_cell.angle_beta   90.00
_cell.angle_gamma   90.00
#
_symmetry.space_group_name_H-M   'P 1'
#
loop_
_entity.id
_entity.type
_entity.pdbx_description
1 polymer ?
#
loop_
_entity_poly.entity_id
_entity_poly.type
_entity_poly.pdbx_seq_one_letter_code
_entity_poly.pdbx_strand_id
1 'polypeptide(L)'
;MNWKTLFRFTPRAGRAEFAAVGLVCNLLTFGNLLLSFWLMSGTVPLVNAALLQILMMPVSLLVFWVGLALYSRRLHDFNLSLWWYILYVVITSAFAFTSHAGATAVSVLGVLVWAFLALKKSPDEDNRFGEKAEPFFPASFGRSAFYLTAAAGILVAASMAAFSAYSAQNIKTPSSPYAAQSARF
;
A
#
# COMPACT_ATOMS: atom_id res chain seq x y z
N MET A 1 17.10 17.36 -1.62
CA MET A 1 15.77 16.70 -1.77
C MET A 1 14.73 17.51 -1.01
N ASN A 2 13.70 18.05 -1.68
CA ASN A 2 12.66 18.85 -1.03
C ASN A 2 11.50 17.94 -0.61
N TRP A 3 11.47 17.52 0.65
CA TRP A 3 10.46 16.59 1.18
C TRP A 3 9.02 17.15 1.07
N LYS A 4 8.86 18.48 1.02
CA LYS A 4 7.54 19.13 0.87
C LYS A 4 6.86 18.75 -0.44
N THR A 5 7.63 18.37 -1.47
CA THR A 5 7.09 17.91 -2.76
C THR A 5 6.30 16.60 -2.63
N LEU A 6 6.58 15.78 -1.62
CA LEU A 6 5.85 14.53 -1.35
C LEU A 6 4.41 14.76 -0.87
N PHE A 7 4.11 15.96 -0.36
CA PHE A 7 2.81 16.33 0.18
C PHE A 7 1.97 17.18 -0.79
N ARG A 8 2.52 17.50 -1.96
CA ARG A 8 1.88 18.33 -2.98
C ARG A 8 1.27 17.46 -4.08
N PHE A 9 0.19 17.94 -4.68
CA PHE A 9 -0.48 17.31 -5.82
C PHE A 9 0.07 17.75 -7.18
N THR A 10 1.02 18.70 -7.17
CA THR A 10 1.74 19.22 -8.35
C THR A 10 3.21 19.46 -7.98
N PRO A 11 4.16 19.40 -8.93
CA PRO A 11 4.03 19.11 -10.37
C PRO A 11 3.84 17.61 -10.67
N ARG A 12 3.89 17.12 -11.92
CA ARG A 12 3.74 15.67 -12.21
C ARG A 12 4.86 14.82 -11.59
N ALA A 13 4.60 13.55 -11.24
CA ALA A 13 5.57 12.69 -10.55
C ALA A 13 6.38 11.84 -11.54
N GLY A 14 7.72 11.88 -11.40
CA GLY A 14 8.59 11.01 -12.19
C GLY A 14 8.41 9.53 -11.85
N ARG A 15 8.80 8.64 -12.77
CA ARG A 15 8.73 7.17 -12.57
C ARG A 15 9.53 6.68 -11.36
N ALA A 16 10.74 7.20 -11.20
CA ALA A 16 11.62 6.83 -10.11
C ALA A 16 11.06 7.29 -8.75
N GLU A 17 10.53 8.52 -8.68
CA GLU A 17 9.82 9.05 -7.53
C GLU A 17 8.63 8.16 -7.17
N PHE A 18 7.75 7.89 -8.14
CA PHE A 18 6.56 7.06 -7.95
C PHE A 18 6.90 5.65 -7.48
N ALA A 19 7.93 5.03 -8.05
CA ALA A 19 8.38 3.71 -7.63
C ALA A 19 8.94 3.74 -6.21
N ALA A 20 9.95 4.57 -5.91
CA ALA A 20 10.62 4.48 -4.61
C ALA A 20 9.72 4.92 -3.46
N VAL A 21 9.03 6.07 -3.61
CA VAL A 21 8.12 6.57 -2.58
C VAL A 21 6.92 5.63 -2.45
N GLY A 22 6.38 5.15 -3.57
CA GLY A 22 5.26 4.20 -3.56
C GLY A 22 5.64 2.86 -2.92
N LEU A 23 6.86 2.36 -3.12
CA LEU A 23 7.36 1.17 -2.43
C LEU A 23 7.43 1.40 -0.91
N VAL A 24 7.95 2.54 -0.46
CA VAL A 24 7.99 2.89 0.96
C VAL A 24 6.58 2.94 1.54
N CYS A 25 5.62 3.57 0.85
CA CYS A 25 4.22 3.58 1.26
C CYS A 25 3.66 2.15 1.36
N ASN A 26 3.88 1.30 0.34
CA ASN A 26 3.43 -0.09 0.35
C ASN A 26 4.05 -0.90 1.50
N LEU A 27 5.35 -0.73 1.77
CA LEU A 27 6.04 -1.40 2.88
C LEU A 27 5.49 -0.98 4.24
N LEU A 28 5.22 0.32 4.44
CA LEU A 28 4.64 0.84 5.67
C LEU A 28 3.20 0.34 5.86
N THR A 29 2.39 0.34 4.79
CA THR A 29 1.04 -0.22 4.83
C THR A 29 1.06 -1.72 5.13
N PHE A 30 1.95 -2.48 4.50
CA PHE A 30 2.10 -3.91 4.76
C PHE A 30 2.61 -4.19 6.18
N GLY A 31 3.59 -3.43 6.66
CA GLY A 31 4.06 -3.52 8.04
C GLY A 31 2.94 -3.25 9.06
N ASN A 32 2.11 -2.24 8.81
CA ASN A 32 0.95 -1.94 9.66
C ASN A 32 -0.10 -3.07 9.64
N LEU A 33 -0.29 -3.70 8.48
CA LEU A 33 -1.15 -4.88 8.35
C LEU A 33 -0.62 -6.05 9.19
N LEU A 34 0.66 -6.39 9.07
CA LEU A 34 1.29 -7.45 9.86
C LEU A 34 1.23 -7.16 11.36
N LEU A 35 1.49 -5.92 11.76
CA LEU A 35 1.35 -5.48 13.15
C LEU A 35 -0.09 -5.68 13.64
N SER A 36 -1.08 -5.30 12.84
CA SER A 36 -2.50 -5.48 13.18
C SER A 36 -2.86 -6.95 13.39
N PHE A 37 -2.40 -7.84 12.51
CA PHE A 37 -2.59 -9.28 12.67
C PHE A 37 -1.93 -9.82 13.94
N TRP A 38 -0.70 -9.40 14.23
CA TRP A 38 0.00 -9.79 15.44
C TRP A 38 -0.73 -9.33 16.70
N LEU A 39 -1.20 -8.08 16.72
CA LEU A 39 -1.99 -7.53 17.83
C LEU A 39 -3.32 -8.28 18.04
N MET A 40 -3.97 -8.72 16.96
CA MET A 40 -5.22 -9.47 17.02
C MET A 40 -5.04 -10.96 17.37
N SER A 41 -3.81 -11.48 17.38
CA SER A 41 -3.54 -12.89 17.67
C SER A 41 -3.76 -13.30 19.13
N GLY A 42 -4.02 -12.33 20.02
CA GLY A 42 -4.25 -12.57 21.45
C GLY A 42 -2.97 -12.67 22.29
N THR A 43 -1.79 -12.51 21.68
CA THR A 43 -0.50 -12.51 22.40
C THR A 43 -0.25 -11.23 23.20
N VAL A 44 -0.95 -10.14 22.86
CA VAL A 44 -0.80 -8.83 23.48
C VAL A 44 -2.08 -8.46 24.23
N PRO A 45 -2.01 -7.93 25.46
CA PRO A 45 -3.19 -7.44 26.16
C PRO A 45 -3.96 -6.41 25.33
N LEU A 46 -5.30 -6.49 25.32
CA LEU A 46 -6.18 -5.67 24.48
C LEU A 46 -5.90 -4.15 24.61
N VAL A 47 -5.66 -3.68 25.84
CA VAL A 47 -5.35 -2.26 26.10
C VAL A 47 -4.06 -1.84 25.40
N ASN A 48 -3.02 -2.67 25.44
CA ASN A 48 -1.74 -2.39 24.78
C ASN A 48 -1.90 -2.45 23.25
N ALA A 49 -2.68 -3.39 22.74
CA ALA A 49 -3.00 -3.47 21.31
C ALA A 49 -3.74 -2.23 20.82
N ALA A 50 -4.74 -1.75 21.57
CA ALA A 50 -5.48 -0.53 21.25
C ALA A 50 -4.56 0.71 21.27
N LEU A 51 -3.70 0.85 22.29
CA LEU A 51 -2.74 1.95 22.38
C LEU A 51 -1.76 1.97 21.20
N LEU A 52 -1.22 0.82 20.81
CA LEU A 52 -0.33 0.70 19.65
C LEU A 52 -1.03 1.09 18.36
N GLN A 53 -2.30 0.70 18.17
CA GLN A 53 -3.08 1.10 17.00
C GLN A 53 -3.33 2.61 16.95
N ILE A 54 -3.66 3.22 18.09
CA ILE A 54 -3.82 4.68 18.19
C ILE A 54 -2.50 5.38 17.83
N LEU A 55 -1.38 4.88 18.32
CA LEU A 55 -0.04 5.42 18.02
C LEU A 55 0.33 5.30 16.54
N MET A 56 -0.15 4.26 15.85
CA MET A 56 0.09 4.06 14.41
C MET A 56 -0.84 4.87 13.50
N MET A 57 -1.92 5.45 14.05
CA MET A 57 -2.89 6.23 13.27
C MET A 57 -2.26 7.44 12.56
N PRO A 58 -1.43 8.29 13.20
CA PRO A 58 -0.78 9.42 12.51
C PRO A 58 0.14 8.97 11.37
N VAL A 59 0.87 7.87 11.56
CA VAL A 59 1.74 7.30 10.52
C VAL A 59 0.89 6.84 9.33
N SER A 60 -0.23 6.16 9.60
CA SER A 60 -1.16 5.69 8.58
C SER A 60 -1.78 6.84 7.79
N LEU A 61 -2.15 7.93 8.48
CA LEU A 61 -2.68 9.15 7.84
C LEU A 61 -1.64 9.84 6.96
N LEU A 62 -0.39 9.91 7.41
CA LEU A 62 0.71 10.45 6.61
C LEU A 62 0.99 9.60 5.36
N VAL A 63 1.05 8.28 5.52
CA VAL A 63 1.23 7.34 4.40
C VAL A 63 0.08 7.46 3.41
N PHE A 64 -1.16 7.56 3.89
CA PHE A 64 -2.34 7.77 3.05
C PHE A 64 -2.25 9.08 2.27
N TRP A 65 -1.91 10.19 2.93
CA TRP A 65 -1.81 11.50 2.28
C TRP A 65 -0.71 11.54 1.23
N VAL A 66 0.49 11.03 1.55
CA VAL A 66 1.61 10.93 0.61
C VAL A 66 1.24 10.02 -0.56
N GLY A 67 0.60 8.88 -0.30
CA GLY A 67 0.08 8.01 -1.35
C GLY A 67 -0.90 8.74 -2.26
N LEU A 68 -1.86 9.46 -1.71
CA LEU A 68 -2.86 10.22 -2.48
C LEU A 68 -2.20 11.28 -3.38
N ALA A 69 -1.26 12.05 -2.83
CA ALA A 69 -0.49 13.04 -3.58
C ALA A 69 0.34 12.39 -4.71
N LEU A 70 1.03 11.29 -4.40
CA LEU A 70 1.89 10.56 -5.34
C LEU A 70 1.08 9.94 -6.49
N TYR A 71 -0.03 9.27 -6.19
CA TYR A 71 -0.92 8.69 -7.20
C TYR A 71 -1.62 9.75 -8.04
N SER A 72 -2.06 10.86 -7.44
CA SER A 72 -2.60 11.99 -8.20
C SER A 72 -1.60 12.48 -9.23
N ARG A 73 -0.38 12.79 -8.80
CA ARG A 73 0.69 13.29 -9.68
C ARG A 73 1.05 12.30 -10.79
N ARG A 74 0.97 11.00 -10.52
CA ARG A 74 1.26 9.95 -11.50
C ARG A 74 0.12 9.66 -12.45
N LEU A 75 -1.13 9.72 -11.98
CA LEU A 75 -2.32 9.60 -12.83
C LEU A 75 -2.45 10.80 -13.75
N HIS A 76 -2.15 12.00 -13.25
CA HIS A 76 -2.09 13.22 -14.04
C HIS A 76 -1.12 13.07 -15.21
N ASP A 77 0.01 12.40 -15.03
CA ASP A 77 0.97 12.05 -16.09
C ASP A 77 0.32 11.30 -17.27
N PHE A 78 -0.72 10.49 -17.00
CA PHE A 78 -1.50 9.77 -18.01
C PHE A 78 -2.81 10.47 -18.39
N ASN A 79 -2.94 11.75 -18.05
CA ASN A 79 -4.17 12.55 -18.22
C ASN A 79 -5.39 11.98 -17.47
N LEU A 80 -5.17 11.13 -16.47
CA LEU A 80 -6.21 10.49 -15.66
C LEU A 80 -6.50 11.31 -14.40
N SER A 81 -7.74 11.26 -13.92
CA SER A 81 -8.16 11.94 -12.69
C SER A 81 -7.78 11.15 -11.43
N LEU A 82 -7.50 11.88 -10.34
CA LEU A 82 -7.30 11.32 -8.99
C LEU A 82 -8.49 10.47 -8.51
N TRP A 83 -9.70 10.72 -9.01
CA TRP A 83 -10.91 9.96 -8.65
C TRP A 83 -10.77 8.45 -8.84
N TRP A 84 -9.96 8.00 -9.80
CA TRP A 84 -9.69 6.56 -10.00
C TRP A 84 -9.00 5.92 -8.80
N TYR A 85 -8.04 6.63 -8.18
CA TYR A 85 -7.36 6.13 -6.99
C TYR A 85 -8.26 6.21 -5.75
N ILE A 86 -9.06 7.28 -5.61
CA ILE A 86 -10.04 7.39 -4.51
C ILE A 86 -11.06 6.24 -4.59
N LEU A 87 -11.57 5.94 -5.79
CA LEU A 87 -12.48 4.82 -6.01
C LEU A 87 -11.82 3.49 -5.63
N TYR A 88 -10.57 3.27 -6.02
CA TYR A 88 -9.81 2.09 -5.61
C TYR A 88 -9.71 1.97 -4.08
N VAL A 89 -9.38 3.05 -3.37
CA VAL A 89 -9.29 3.04 -1.90
C VAL A 89 -10.63 2.68 -1.28
N VAL A 90 -11.73 3.31 -1.73
CA VAL A 90 -13.09 3.03 -1.21
C VAL A 90 -13.47 1.57 -1.42
N ILE A 91 -13.25 1.02 -2.62
CA ILE A 91 -13.53 -0.39 -2.93
C ILE A 91 -12.69 -1.30 -2.02
N THR A 92 -11.38 -1.04 -1.92
CA THR A 92 -10.48 -1.86 -1.09
C THR A 92 -10.91 -1.84 0.37
N SER A 93 -11.26 -0.67 0.91
CA SER A 93 -11.78 -0.53 2.27
C SER A 93 -13.10 -1.28 2.45
N ALA A 94 -14.05 -1.16 1.52
CA ALA A 94 -15.31 -1.89 1.59
C ALA A 94 -15.10 -3.42 1.62
N PHE A 95 -14.18 -3.94 0.80
CA PHE A 95 -13.82 -5.36 0.82
C PHE A 95 -13.09 -5.76 2.11
N ALA A 96 -12.27 -4.89 2.69
CA ALA A 96 -11.62 -5.13 3.98
C ALA A 96 -12.61 -5.34 5.13
N PHE A 97 -13.78 -4.70 5.08
CA PHE A 97 -14.84 -4.91 6.08
C PHE A 97 -15.65 -6.19 5.88
N THR A 98 -15.71 -6.73 4.66
CA THR A 98 -16.60 -7.86 4.34
C THR A 98 -15.89 -9.19 4.16
N SER A 99 -14.66 -9.19 3.64
CA SER A 99 -13.92 -10.44 3.39
C SER A 99 -12.40 -10.21 3.38
N HIS A 100 -11.68 -10.93 4.25
CA HIS A 100 -10.21 -10.89 4.23
C HIS A 100 -9.63 -11.34 2.88
N ALA A 101 -10.22 -12.37 2.26
CA ALA A 101 -9.82 -12.85 0.94
C ALA A 101 -10.04 -11.79 -0.15
N GLY A 102 -11.19 -11.10 -0.16
CA GLY A 102 -11.47 -10.02 -1.10
C GLY A 102 -10.54 -8.83 -0.89
N ALA A 103 -10.31 -8.43 0.36
CA ALA A 103 -9.37 -7.36 0.70
C ALA A 103 -7.96 -7.66 0.19
N THR A 104 -7.52 -8.91 0.32
CA THR A 104 -6.22 -9.37 -0.18
C THR A 104 -6.17 -9.30 -1.70
N ALA A 105 -7.19 -9.82 -2.38
CA ALA A 105 -7.23 -9.81 -3.85
C ALA A 105 -7.18 -8.37 -4.41
N VAL A 106 -7.94 -7.45 -3.81
CA VAL A 106 -7.93 -6.04 -4.21
C VAL A 106 -6.58 -5.38 -3.89
N SER A 107 -5.95 -5.73 -2.76
CA SER A 107 -4.60 -5.22 -2.41
C SER A 107 -3.54 -5.68 -3.41
N VAL A 108 -3.57 -6.96 -3.82
CA VAL A 108 -2.68 -7.49 -4.87
C VAL A 108 -2.90 -6.75 -6.18
N LEU A 109 -4.16 -6.54 -6.58
CA LEU A 109 -4.49 -5.75 -7.77
C LEU A 109 -3.93 -4.32 -7.67
N GLY A 110 -4.03 -3.69 -6.50
CA GLY A 110 -3.44 -2.38 -6.24
C GLY A 110 -1.94 -2.33 -6.46
N VAL A 111 -1.20 -3.33 -5.99
CA VAL A 111 0.25 -3.41 -6.23
C VAL A 111 0.58 -3.70 -7.69
N LEU A 112 -0.24 -4.48 -8.40
CA LEU A 112 -0.08 -4.68 -9.85
C LEU A 112 -0.31 -3.38 -10.62
N VAL A 113 -1.34 -2.61 -10.27
CA VAL A 113 -1.60 -1.28 -10.84
C VAL A 113 -0.45 -0.33 -10.52
N TRP A 114 0.05 -0.32 -9.28
CA TRP A 114 1.24 0.42 -8.90
C TRP A 114 2.45 0.05 -9.77
N ALA A 115 2.75 -1.25 -9.91
CA ALA A 115 3.89 -1.72 -10.70
C ALA A 115 3.74 -1.31 -12.17
N PHE A 116 2.54 -1.46 -12.74
CA PHE A 116 2.23 -0.99 -14.08
C PHE A 116 2.46 0.53 -14.23
N LEU A 117 1.94 1.34 -13.31
CA LEU A 117 2.12 2.79 -13.34
C LEU A 117 3.57 3.20 -13.11
N ALA A 118 4.34 2.45 -12.32
CA ALA A 118 5.77 2.68 -12.15
C ALA A 118 6.53 2.38 -13.45
N LEU A 119 6.21 1.27 -14.13
CA LEU A 119 6.89 0.76 -15.31
C LEU A 119 6.47 1.44 -16.63
N LYS A 120 5.26 1.98 -16.72
CA LYS A 120 4.78 2.62 -17.95
C LYS A 120 5.47 3.99 -18.16
N LYS A 121 6.00 4.28 -19.35
CA LYS A 121 6.50 5.62 -19.67
C LYS A 121 5.30 6.58 -19.83
N SER A 122 5.39 7.77 -19.22
CA SER A 122 4.41 8.84 -19.44
C SER A 122 4.58 9.37 -20.88
N PRO A 123 3.50 9.73 -21.60
CA PRO A 123 3.60 10.47 -22.85
C PRO A 123 4.40 11.76 -22.66
N ASP A 124 5.24 12.12 -23.64
CA ASP A 124 6.04 13.36 -23.60
C ASP A 124 5.22 14.60 -24.07
N GLU A 125 3.91 14.44 -24.23
CA GLU A 125 2.97 15.45 -24.75
C GLU A 125 2.58 16.51 -23.70
N ASP A 126 2.10 17.67 -24.19
CA ASP A 126 1.49 18.70 -23.37
C ASP A 126 0.29 18.14 -22.62
N ASN A 127 0.34 18.28 -21.30
CA ASN A 127 -0.62 17.69 -20.39
C ASN A 127 -1.40 18.80 -19.69
N ARG A 128 -2.73 18.67 -19.59
CA ARG A 128 -3.61 19.64 -18.91
C ARG A 128 -3.24 19.87 -17.44
N PHE A 129 -2.49 18.97 -16.83
CA PHE A 129 -2.04 19.04 -15.43
C PHE A 129 -0.66 19.70 -15.25
N GLY A 130 -0.11 20.31 -16.31
CA GLY A 130 1.09 21.15 -16.26
C GLY A 130 2.40 20.41 -16.55
N GLU A 131 3.50 21.08 -16.26
CA GLU A 131 4.84 20.61 -16.60
C GLU A 131 5.31 19.41 -15.75
N LYS A 132 6.29 18.70 -16.29
CA LYS A 132 6.95 17.58 -15.61
C LYS A 132 7.82 18.13 -14.49
N ALA A 133 7.71 17.57 -13.28
CA ALA A 133 8.57 17.99 -12.18
C ALA A 133 10.04 17.72 -12.49
N GLU A 134 10.92 18.52 -11.88
CA GLU A 134 12.33 18.18 -11.78
C GLU A 134 12.51 16.80 -11.13
N PRO A 135 13.57 16.06 -11.49
CA PRO A 135 13.85 14.76 -10.91
C PRO A 135 13.96 14.84 -9.38
N PHE A 136 13.08 14.12 -8.68
CA PHE A 136 13.13 14.04 -7.21
C PHE A 136 14.42 13.36 -6.70
N PHE A 137 14.89 12.35 -7.44
CA PHE A 137 16.13 11.64 -7.16
C PHE A 137 17.27 12.15 -8.03
N PRO A 138 18.53 12.10 -7.54
CA PRO A 138 19.69 12.39 -8.36
C PRO A 138 19.77 11.42 -9.54
N ALA A 139 20.43 11.83 -10.63
CA ALA A 139 20.61 10.99 -11.82
C ALA A 139 21.32 9.65 -11.53
N SER A 140 22.05 9.57 -10.40
CA SER A 140 22.68 8.36 -9.88
C SER A 140 21.69 7.33 -9.33
N PHE A 141 20.43 7.70 -9.09
CA PHE A 141 19.34 6.74 -8.86
C PHE A 141 19.04 6.04 -10.19
N GLY A 142 19.92 5.11 -10.53
CA GLY A 142 20.00 4.50 -11.84
C GLY A 142 18.82 3.57 -12.13
N ARG A 143 18.77 3.10 -13.37
CA ARG A 143 17.76 2.14 -13.84
C ARG A 143 17.69 0.89 -12.95
N SER A 144 18.81 0.43 -12.41
CA SER A 144 18.89 -0.72 -11.50
C SER A 144 18.12 -0.50 -10.20
N ALA A 145 18.30 0.65 -9.52
CA ALA A 145 17.56 0.98 -8.30
C ALA A 145 16.04 1.05 -8.55
N PHE A 146 15.64 1.59 -9.71
CA PHE A 146 14.25 1.62 -10.14
C PHE A 146 13.66 0.21 -10.34
N TYR A 147 14.35 -0.69 -11.06
CA TYR A 147 13.87 -2.05 -11.28
C TYR A 147 13.88 -2.89 -10.00
N LEU A 148 14.88 -2.72 -9.13
CA LEU A 148 14.90 -3.35 -7.81
C LEU A 148 13.71 -2.92 -6.97
N THR A 149 13.34 -1.63 -7.04
CA THR A 149 12.16 -1.10 -6.34
C THR A 149 10.87 -1.73 -6.88
N ALA A 150 10.71 -1.81 -8.20
CA ALA A 150 9.55 -2.45 -8.82
C ALA A 150 9.45 -3.94 -8.45
N ALA A 151 10.57 -4.67 -8.50
CA ALA A 151 10.65 -6.07 -8.11
C ALA A 151 10.32 -6.28 -6.63
N ALA A 152 10.85 -5.43 -5.74
CA ALA A 152 10.55 -5.47 -4.31
C ALA A 152 9.05 -5.26 -4.05
N GLY A 153 8.39 -4.34 -4.77
CA GLY A 153 6.94 -4.16 -4.63
C GLY A 153 6.14 -5.39 -5.07
N ILE A 154 6.53 -6.05 -6.16
CA ILE A 154 5.92 -7.32 -6.59
C ILE A 154 6.11 -8.41 -5.52
N LEU A 155 7.31 -8.52 -4.93
CA LEU A 155 7.59 -9.46 -3.84
C LEU A 155 6.75 -9.17 -2.60
N VAL A 156 6.50 -7.90 -2.27
CA VAL A 156 5.58 -7.52 -1.18
C VAL A 156 4.17 -8.01 -1.48
N ALA A 157 3.66 -7.81 -2.70
CA ALA A 157 2.33 -8.33 -3.07
C ALA A 157 2.23 -9.85 -3.00
N ALA A 158 3.24 -10.56 -3.49
CA ALA A 158 3.29 -12.01 -3.38
C ALA A 158 3.30 -12.47 -1.91
N SER A 159 4.06 -11.76 -1.06
CA SER A 159 4.11 -12.03 0.38
C SER A 159 2.77 -11.77 1.07
N MET A 160 2.07 -10.70 0.69
CA MET A 160 0.71 -10.40 1.17
C MET A 160 -0.29 -11.50 0.80
N ALA A 161 -0.26 -11.95 -0.45
CA ALA A 161 -1.13 -13.02 -0.93
C ALA A 161 -0.84 -14.35 -0.21
N ALA A 162 0.43 -14.72 -0.07
CA ALA A 162 0.85 -15.93 0.62
C ALA A 162 0.46 -15.91 2.10
N PHE A 163 0.70 -14.78 2.78
CA PHE A 163 0.34 -14.61 4.18
C PHE A 163 -1.18 -14.75 4.39
N SER A 164 -1.99 -14.10 3.55
CA SER A 164 -3.44 -14.20 3.63
C SER A 164 -3.95 -15.62 3.42
N ALA A 165 -3.39 -16.34 2.43
CA ALA A 165 -3.72 -17.74 2.19
C ALA A 165 -3.36 -18.63 3.39
N TYR A 166 -2.19 -18.41 3.99
CA TYR A 166 -1.77 -19.10 5.21
C TYR A 166 -2.72 -18.80 6.39
N SER A 167 -3.08 -17.54 6.63
CA SER A 167 -4.03 -17.18 7.69
C SER A 167 -5.40 -17.82 7.48
N ALA A 168 -5.91 -17.83 6.25
CA ALA A 168 -7.20 -18.43 5.92
C ALA A 168 -7.24 -19.96 6.16
N GLN A 169 -6.11 -20.65 5.98
CA GLN A 169 -6.00 -22.08 6.27
C GLN A 169 -5.98 -22.36 7.78
N ASN A 170 -5.21 -21.59 8.55
CA ASN A 170 -5.02 -21.82 9.98
C ASN A 170 -6.21 -21.40 10.85
N ILE A 171 -7.07 -20.47 10.38
CA ILE A 171 -8.32 -20.11 11.07
C ILE A 171 -9.33 -21.28 11.03
N LYS A 172 -9.27 -22.17 10.04
CA LYS A 172 -10.20 -23.30 9.90
C LYS A 172 -9.85 -24.50 10.78
N THR A 173 -8.65 -24.54 11.34
CA THR A 173 -8.25 -25.56 12.32
C THR A 173 -8.49 -25.02 13.73
N PRO A 174 -9.53 -25.46 14.45
CA PRO A 174 -9.73 -25.07 15.84
C PRO A 174 -8.62 -25.69 16.68
N SER A 175 -7.53 -24.94 16.87
CA SER A 175 -6.46 -25.29 17.82
C SER A 175 -6.77 -24.82 19.24
N SER A 176 -7.96 -24.24 19.48
CA SER A 176 -8.35 -23.80 20.82
C SER A 176 -8.66 -25.02 21.69
N PRO A 177 -7.90 -25.28 22.77
CA PRO A 177 -8.28 -26.27 23.77
C PRO A 177 -9.63 -25.95 24.44
N TYR A 178 -10.15 -24.72 24.29
CA TYR A 178 -11.47 -24.33 24.78
C TYR A 178 -12.64 -24.77 23.88
N ALA A 179 -12.40 -25.02 22.58
CA ALA A 179 -13.45 -25.56 21.70
C ALA A 179 -13.83 -27.01 22.07
N ALA A 180 -12.91 -27.75 22.71
CA ALA A 180 -13.19 -29.08 23.23
C ALA A 180 -13.92 -29.06 24.60
N GLN A 181 -13.87 -27.95 25.34
CA GLN A 181 -14.57 -27.80 26.63
C GLN A 181 -16.03 -27.40 26.47
N SER A 182 -16.39 -26.61 25.45
CA SER A 182 -17.79 -26.23 25.20
C SER A 182 -18.64 -27.34 24.58
N ALA A 183 -18.03 -28.42 24.10
CA ALA A 183 -18.72 -29.60 23.57
C ALA A 183 -19.08 -30.66 24.63
N ARG A 184 -18.84 -30.37 25.92
CA ARG A 184 -19.09 -31.29 27.05
C ARG A 184 -20.28 -30.91 27.93
N PHE A 185 -21.11 -29.96 27.50
CA PHE A 185 -22.36 -29.60 28.18
C PHE A 185 -23.55 -29.75 27.24
#